data_AF-A0A1H1LNT2-F1
#
_entry.id   AF-A0A1H1LNT2-F1
#
_cell.length_a   1.000
_cell.length_b   1.000
_cell.length_c   1.000
_cell.angle_alpha   90.00
_cell.angle_beta   90.00
_cell.angle_gamma   90.00
#
_symmetry.space_group_name_H-M   'P 1'
#
loop_
_entity.id
_entity.type
_entity.pdbx_description
1 polymer ?
#
loop_
_entity_poly.entity_id
_entity_poly.type
_entity_poly.pdbx_seq_one_letter_code
_entity_poly.pdbx_strand_id
1 'polypeptide(L)'
;MHDATIDAGATARRAGAVRLARIGLIAVQLLVGVTAIAGGAALVVGALVPALSTVLVPPAEYLEGSPFGGYLVPGLLLAAVVGGVHVAAGVLTLRRTRWWLLAGAVAGFGMLIWIFVQMVVIPFSVLQAVYFVLGIAECGLVMLALGVLRPHRSGELPA
;
A
#
# COMPACT_ATOMS: atom_id res chain seq x y z
N MET A 1 -7.04 -43.98 4.97
CA MET A 1 -5.76 -43.54 5.57
C MET A 1 -4.94 -42.65 4.63
N HIS A 2 -4.82 -42.98 3.34
CA HIS A 2 -4.12 -42.15 2.32
C HIS A 2 -4.70 -40.73 2.16
N ASP A 3 -6.02 -40.58 2.30
CA ASP A 3 -6.75 -39.32 2.07
C ASP A 3 -6.54 -38.27 3.18
N ALA A 4 -6.47 -38.70 4.44
CA ALA A 4 -6.28 -37.82 5.59
C ALA A 4 -4.90 -37.13 5.59
N THR A 5 -3.88 -37.79 5.04
CA THR A 5 -2.51 -37.24 4.96
C THR A 5 -2.40 -36.16 3.88
N ILE A 6 -3.12 -36.30 2.77
CA ILE A 6 -3.20 -35.32 1.68
C ILE A 6 -3.85 -34.02 2.19
N ASP A 7 -4.93 -34.15 2.96
CA ASP A 7 -5.73 -33.01 3.43
C ASP A 7 -5.02 -32.21 4.55
N ALA A 8 -4.31 -32.91 5.45
CA ALA A 8 -3.45 -32.30 6.46
C ALA A 8 -2.31 -31.46 5.81
N GLY A 9 -1.66 -32.00 4.78
CA GLY A 9 -0.61 -31.31 4.04
C GLY A 9 -1.11 -30.06 3.30
N ALA A 10 -2.33 -30.11 2.73
CA ALA A 10 -2.95 -28.96 2.08
C ALA A 10 -3.29 -27.84 3.08
N THR A 11 -3.78 -28.20 4.26
CA THR A 11 -4.13 -27.26 5.34
C THR A 11 -2.89 -26.53 5.89
N ALA A 12 -1.80 -27.26 6.13
CA ALA A 12 -0.55 -26.67 6.60
C ALA A 12 0.06 -25.68 5.58
N ARG A 13 0.06 -26.05 4.28
CA ARG A 13 0.51 -25.14 3.20
C ARG A 13 -0.35 -23.89 3.11
N ARG A 14 -1.67 -24.00 3.29
CA ARG A 14 -2.58 -22.85 3.34
C ARG A 14 -2.25 -21.90 4.49
N ALA A 15 -2.06 -22.44 5.69
CA ALA A 15 -1.69 -21.64 6.85
C ALA A 15 -0.34 -20.92 6.63
N GLY A 16 0.63 -21.59 6.00
CA GLY A 16 1.93 -21.01 5.63
C GLY A 16 1.82 -19.86 4.64
N ALA A 17 1.08 -20.03 3.54
CA ALA A 17 0.90 -18.98 2.53
C ALA A 17 0.19 -17.74 3.09
N VAL A 18 -0.87 -17.92 3.88
CA VAL A 18 -1.59 -16.82 4.54
C VAL A 18 -0.68 -16.11 5.55
N ARG A 19 0.16 -16.85 6.28
CA ARG A 19 1.13 -16.26 7.20
C ARG A 19 2.14 -15.39 6.46
N LEU A 20 2.68 -15.86 5.34
CA LEU A 20 3.65 -15.12 4.54
C LEU A 20 3.02 -13.86 3.93
N ALA A 21 1.82 -13.99 3.34
CA ALA A 21 1.08 -12.86 2.78
C ALA A 21 0.83 -11.78 3.84
N ARG A 22 0.44 -12.19 5.06
CA ARG A 22 0.22 -11.28 6.18
C ARG A 22 1.50 -10.56 6.62
N ILE A 23 2.64 -11.25 6.68
CA ILE A 23 3.93 -10.63 7.02
C ILE A 23 4.30 -9.59 5.96
N GLY A 24 4.15 -9.95 4.68
CA GLY A 24 4.35 -9.03 3.56
C GLY A 24 3.46 -7.78 3.67
N LEU A 25 2.18 -7.95 3.98
CA LEU A 25 1.25 -6.82 4.18
C LEU A 25 1.72 -5.90 5.30
N ILE A 26 2.09 -6.44 6.46
CA ILE A 26 2.59 -5.62 7.57
C ILE A 26 3.84 -4.84 7.15
N ALA A 27 4.78 -5.49 6.46
CA ALA A 27 6.00 -4.85 6.01
C ALA A 27 5.71 -3.70 5.04
N VAL A 28 4.88 -3.92 4.00
CA VAL A 28 4.52 -2.89 3.03
C VAL A 28 3.74 -1.75 3.68
N GLN A 29 2.72 -2.07 4.48
CA GLN A 29 1.88 -1.08 5.16
C GLN A 29 2.69 -0.17 6.09
N LEU A 30 3.57 -0.74 6.91
CA LEU A 30 4.38 0.06 7.82
C LEU A 30 5.46 0.85 7.08
N LEU A 31 6.09 0.25 6.05
CA LEU A 31 7.06 0.96 5.22
C LEU A 31 6.42 2.19 4.56
N VAL A 32 5.34 1.99 3.81
CA VAL A 32 4.64 3.08 3.10
C VAL A 32 4.05 4.08 4.09
N GLY A 33 3.44 3.62 5.18
CA GLY A 33 2.87 4.51 6.19
C GLY A 33 3.90 5.44 6.82
N VAL A 34 5.04 4.89 7.26
CA VAL A 34 6.11 5.67 7.89
C VAL A 34 6.75 6.64 6.90
N THR A 35 7.06 6.17 5.68
CA THR A 35 7.72 7.04 4.69
C THR A 35 6.78 8.10 4.13
N ALA A 36 5.48 7.83 4.00
CA ALA A 36 4.48 8.83 3.63
C ALA A 36 4.30 9.90 4.72
N ILE A 37 4.27 9.51 6.00
CA ILE A 37 4.25 10.48 7.10
C ILE A 37 5.51 11.34 7.07
N ALA A 38 6.69 10.73 6.94
CA ALA A 38 7.95 11.46 6.89
C ALA A 38 8.05 12.40 5.68
N GLY A 39 7.70 11.92 4.48
CA GLY A 39 7.68 12.72 3.26
C GLY A 39 6.65 13.84 3.31
N GLY A 40 5.44 13.56 3.80
CA GLY A 40 4.40 14.57 3.97
C GLY A 40 4.79 15.64 4.99
N ALA A 41 5.39 15.25 6.11
CA ALA A 41 5.93 16.19 7.09
C ALA A 41 7.05 17.05 6.50
N ALA A 42 7.96 16.48 5.71
CA ALA A 42 8.99 17.23 5.00
C ALA A 42 8.39 18.30 4.06
N LEU A 43 7.38 17.92 3.27
CA LEU A 43 6.66 18.86 2.39
C LEU A 43 5.97 19.98 3.17
N VAL A 44 5.32 19.67 4.29
CA VAL A 44 4.66 20.67 5.16
C VAL A 44 5.70 21.62 5.75
N VAL A 45 6.78 21.10 6.34
CA VAL A 45 7.84 21.92 6.94
C VAL A 45 8.51 22.80 5.89
N GLY A 46 8.86 22.25 4.74
CA GLY A 46 9.47 23.03 3.67
C GLY A 46 8.54 24.06 3.03
N ALA A 47 7.22 23.85 3.06
CA ALA A 47 6.24 24.85 2.64
C ALA A 47 6.06 25.99 3.66
N LEU A 48 6.22 25.70 4.96
CA LEU A 48 6.05 26.68 6.04
C LEU A 48 7.34 27.43 6.40
N VAL A 49 8.51 26.85 6.11
CA VAL A 49 9.82 27.38 6.46
C VAL A 49 10.62 27.67 5.18
N PRO A 50 10.64 28.92 4.67
CA PRO A 50 11.27 29.26 3.40
C PRO A 50 12.75 28.84 3.32
N ALA A 51 13.48 28.92 4.44
CA ALA A 51 14.88 28.52 4.53
C ALA A 51 15.13 27.02 4.26
N LEU A 52 14.11 26.17 4.40
CA LEU A 52 14.20 24.72 4.18
C LEU A 52 13.52 24.27 2.88
N SER A 53 12.88 25.19 2.16
CA SER A 53 12.08 24.89 0.96
C SER A 53 12.89 24.20 -0.15
N THR A 54 14.12 24.65 -0.39
CA THR A 54 15.02 24.12 -1.43
C THR A 54 15.55 22.73 -1.12
N VAL A 55 15.47 22.28 0.14
CA VAL A 55 15.99 20.98 0.59
C VAL A 55 14.88 19.95 0.77
N LEU A 56 13.74 20.37 1.30
CA LEU A 56 12.65 19.47 1.70
C LEU A 56 11.53 19.33 0.67
N VAL A 57 11.50 20.21 -0.34
CA VAL A 57 10.37 20.31 -1.27
C VAL A 57 10.88 20.25 -2.71
N PRO A 58 10.20 19.55 -3.63
CA PRO A 58 10.51 19.63 -5.04
C PRO A 58 10.27 21.05 -5.61
N PRO A 59 10.79 21.35 -6.82
CA PRO A 59 10.58 22.64 -7.47
C PRO A 59 9.11 23.04 -7.55
N ALA A 60 8.80 24.32 -7.31
CA ALA A 60 7.43 24.84 -7.36
C ALA A 60 6.83 24.77 -8.77
N GLU A 61 7.66 24.86 -9.80
CA GLU A 61 7.30 24.71 -11.22
C GLU A 61 6.63 23.36 -11.52
N TYR A 62 6.89 22.31 -10.73
CA TYR A 62 6.22 21.02 -10.90
C TYR A 62 4.72 21.10 -10.61
N LEU A 63 4.25 22.12 -9.89
CA LEU A 63 2.84 22.34 -9.60
C LEU A 63 2.18 23.33 -10.57
N GLU A 64 2.90 23.84 -11.58
CA GLU A 64 2.33 24.75 -12.58
C GLU A 64 1.18 24.08 -13.34
N GLY A 65 0.05 24.80 -13.45
CA GLY A 65 -1.18 24.26 -14.04
C GLY A 65 -1.97 23.31 -13.14
N SER A 66 -1.47 23.00 -11.94
CA SER A 66 -2.20 22.23 -10.93
C SER A 66 -3.13 23.11 -10.08
N PRO A 67 -4.09 22.52 -9.35
CA PRO A 67 -4.94 23.29 -8.43
C PRO A 67 -4.22 23.70 -7.13
N PHE A 68 -2.95 23.31 -6.94
CA PHE A 68 -2.21 23.56 -5.70
C PHE A 68 -1.30 24.78 -5.83
N GLY A 69 -1.49 25.77 -4.95
CA GLY A 69 -0.57 26.92 -4.83
C GLY A 69 0.75 26.61 -4.13
N GLY A 70 0.99 25.36 -3.74
CA GLY A 70 2.20 24.91 -3.04
C GLY A 70 2.04 23.53 -2.41
N TYR A 71 3.11 23.04 -1.78
CA TYR A 71 3.18 21.66 -1.28
C TYR A 71 2.56 21.43 0.11
N LEU A 72 2.00 22.45 0.74
CA LEU A 72 1.36 22.32 2.05
C LEU A 72 0.19 21.33 2.01
N VAL A 73 -0.76 21.52 1.09
CA VAL A 73 -1.93 20.64 0.95
C VAL A 73 -1.53 19.23 0.50
N PRO A 74 -0.69 19.05 -0.54
CA PRO A 74 -0.14 17.74 -0.88
C PRO A 74 0.56 17.05 0.30
N GLY A 75 1.37 17.77 1.08
CA GLY A 75 2.08 17.24 2.24
C GLY A 75 1.14 16.75 3.35
N LEU A 76 0.08 17.51 3.64
CA LEU A 76 -0.94 17.11 4.61
C LEU A 76 -1.70 15.86 4.14
N LEU A 77 -2.09 15.80 2.86
CA LEU A 77 -2.76 14.62 2.30
C LEU A 77 -1.84 13.38 2.34
N LEU A 78 -0.56 13.55 1.99
CA LEU A 78 0.41 12.47 2.02
C LEU A 78 0.62 11.94 3.44
N ALA A 79 0.80 12.81 4.43
CA ALA A 79 1.01 12.37 5.81
C ALA A 79 -0.27 11.81 6.45
N ALA A 80 -1.38 12.56 6.41
CA ALA A 80 -2.58 12.21 7.15
C ALA A 80 -3.42 11.14 6.46
N VAL A 81 -3.61 11.26 5.14
CA VAL A 81 -4.47 10.34 4.39
C VAL A 81 -3.67 9.11 3.98
N VAL A 82 -2.64 9.25 3.16
CA VAL A 82 -1.87 8.09 2.67
C VAL A 82 -1.15 7.41 3.84
N GLY A 83 -0.37 8.17 4.61
CA GLY A 83 0.35 7.66 5.77
C GLY A 83 -0.57 7.08 6.84
N GLY A 84 -1.60 7.82 7.24
CA GLY A 84 -2.56 7.38 8.25
C GLY A 84 -3.33 6.12 7.87
N VAL A 85 -3.80 6.01 6.62
CA VAL A 85 -4.50 4.82 6.13
C VAL A 85 -3.58 3.59 6.17
N HIS A 86 -2.32 3.71 5.73
CA HIS A 86 -1.38 2.60 5.76
C HIS A 86 -0.98 2.19 7.18
N VAL A 87 -0.77 3.14 8.09
CA VAL A 87 -0.53 2.83 9.51
C VAL A 87 -1.74 2.12 10.12
N ALA A 88 -2.95 2.61 9.86
CA ALA A 88 -4.18 1.97 10.34
C ALA A 88 -4.33 0.54 9.80
N ALA A 89 -4.09 0.34 8.50
CA ALA A 89 -4.08 -0.98 7.88
C ALA A 89 -3.03 -1.90 8.53
N GLY A 90 -1.80 -1.42 8.72
CA GLY A 90 -0.72 -2.13 9.42
C GLY A 90 -1.13 -2.58 10.83
N VAL A 91 -1.74 -1.70 11.62
CA VAL A 91 -2.24 -2.01 12.97
C VAL A 91 -3.35 -3.06 12.92
N LEU A 92 -4.31 -2.94 12.00
CA LEU A 92 -5.40 -3.91 11.85
C LEU A 92 -4.88 -5.29 11.42
N THR A 93 -3.87 -5.35 10.55
CA THR A 93 -3.17 -6.56 10.12
C THR A 93 -2.36 -7.19 11.26
N LEU A 94 -1.64 -6.39 12.04
CA LEU A 94 -0.91 -6.82 13.24
C LEU A 94 -1.86 -7.45 14.26
N ARG A 95 -3.00 -6.80 14.52
CA ARG A 95 -4.01 -7.27 15.47
C ARG A 95 -4.89 -8.41 14.95
N ARG A 96 -4.76 -8.79 13.67
CA ARG A 96 -5.61 -9.80 13.00
C ARG A 96 -7.11 -9.53 13.21
N THR A 97 -7.50 -8.26 13.16
CA THR A 97 -8.92 -7.91 13.26
C THR A 97 -9.69 -8.45 12.06
N ARG A 98 -11.01 -8.62 12.13
CA ARG A 98 -11.83 -9.05 10.99
C ARG A 98 -11.74 -8.15 9.74
N TRP A 99 -11.24 -6.92 9.89
CA TRP A 99 -11.19 -5.90 8.82
C TRP A 99 -9.83 -5.78 8.13
N TRP A 100 -8.82 -6.56 8.55
CA TRP A 100 -7.45 -6.37 8.09
C TRP A 100 -7.26 -6.46 6.56
N LEU A 101 -7.99 -7.35 5.89
CA LEU A 101 -7.94 -7.49 4.43
C LEU A 101 -8.60 -6.31 3.71
N LEU A 102 -9.73 -5.82 4.23
CA LEU A 102 -10.41 -4.65 3.68
C LEU A 102 -9.52 -3.40 3.85
N ALA A 103 -8.94 -3.22 5.04
CA ALA A 103 -8.03 -2.12 5.30
C ALA A 103 -6.78 -2.16 4.40
N GLY A 104 -6.19 -3.35 4.20
CA GLY A 104 -5.09 -3.53 3.26
C GLY A 104 -5.48 -3.25 1.80
N ALA A 105 -6.68 -3.63 1.37
CA ALA A 105 -7.17 -3.29 0.04
C ALA A 105 -7.34 -1.77 -0.12
N VAL A 106 -7.94 -1.10 0.86
CA VAL A 106 -8.10 0.37 0.87
C VAL A 106 -6.74 1.08 0.83
N ALA A 107 -5.76 0.60 1.61
CA ALA A 107 -4.40 1.14 1.60
C ALA A 107 -3.73 0.94 0.23
N GLY A 108 -3.73 -0.28 -0.30
CA GLY A 108 -3.14 -0.60 -1.61
C GLY A 108 -3.76 0.22 -2.75
N PHE A 109 -5.09 0.25 -2.87
CA PHE A 109 -5.75 1.08 -3.88
C PHE A 109 -5.54 2.58 -3.64
N GLY A 110 -5.55 3.02 -2.38
CA GLY A 110 -5.24 4.40 -2.02
C GLY A 110 -3.84 4.82 -2.48
N MET A 111 -2.85 3.94 -2.33
CA MET A 111 -1.49 4.17 -2.82
C MET A 111 -1.46 4.28 -4.36
N LEU A 112 -2.15 3.40 -5.07
CA LEU A 112 -2.23 3.45 -6.54
C LEU A 112 -2.89 4.74 -7.02
N ILE A 113 -4.03 5.12 -6.43
CA ILE A 113 -4.74 6.36 -6.74
C ILE A 113 -3.83 7.56 -6.49
N TRP A 114 -3.14 7.59 -5.35
CA TRP A 114 -2.20 8.66 -5.03
C TRP A 114 -1.09 8.81 -6.08
N ILE A 115 -0.55 7.71 -6.59
CA ILE A 115 0.49 7.76 -7.62
C ILE A 115 -0.07 8.25 -8.96
N PHE A 116 -1.27 7.82 -9.36
CA PHE A 116 -1.92 8.36 -10.55
C PHE A 116 -2.15 9.86 -10.45
N VAL A 117 -2.64 10.34 -9.30
CA VAL A 117 -2.82 11.78 -9.06
C VAL A 117 -1.48 12.51 -9.17
N GLN A 118 -0.39 11.98 -8.60
CA GLN A 118 0.93 12.56 -8.75
C GLN A 118 1.39 12.59 -10.21
N MET A 119 1.21 11.52 -10.99
CA MET A 119 1.62 11.50 -12.40
C MET A 119 0.84 12.48 -13.28
N VAL A 120 -0.36 12.89 -12.86
CA VAL A 120 -1.13 13.95 -13.53
C VAL A 120 -0.61 15.34 -13.15
N VAL A 121 -0.16 15.51 -11.91
CA VAL A 121 0.16 16.83 -11.34
C VAL A 121 1.64 17.19 -11.48
N ILE A 122 2.55 16.24 -11.26
CA ILE A 122 4.00 16.45 -11.23
C ILE A 122 4.71 15.49 -12.20
N PRO A 123 5.93 15.83 -12.66
CA PRO A 123 6.72 14.96 -13.53
C PRO A 123 6.98 13.57 -12.92
N PHE A 124 7.24 12.60 -13.81
CA PHE A 124 7.57 11.24 -13.41
C PHE A 124 8.83 11.21 -12.53
N SER A 125 8.81 10.38 -11.49
CA SER A 125 10.01 10.05 -10.71
C SER A 125 10.12 8.55 -10.43
N VAL A 126 11.35 8.07 -10.25
CA VAL A 126 11.62 6.68 -9.84
C VAL A 126 10.90 6.34 -8.52
N LEU A 127 10.79 7.31 -7.62
CA LEU A 127 10.09 7.13 -6.34
C LEU A 127 8.61 6.79 -6.55
N GLN A 128 7.94 7.44 -7.50
CA GLN A 128 6.56 7.12 -7.86
C GLN A 128 6.45 5.66 -8.34
N ALA A 129 7.37 5.21 -9.21
CA ALA A 129 7.37 3.84 -9.70
C ALA A 129 7.56 2.81 -8.56
N VAL A 130 8.45 3.10 -7.60
CA VAL A 130 8.66 2.25 -6.43
C VAL A 130 7.36 2.13 -5.60
N TYR A 131 6.72 3.24 -5.27
CA TYR A 131 5.48 3.19 -4.48
C TYR A 131 4.29 2.61 -5.24
N PHE A 132 4.26 2.76 -6.57
CA PHE A 132 3.27 2.09 -7.41
C PHE A 132 3.41 0.56 -7.33
N VAL A 133 4.64 0.05 -7.43
CA VAL A 133 4.93 -1.39 -7.27
C VAL A 133 4.56 -1.87 -5.87
N LEU A 134 4.82 -1.07 -4.82
CA LEU A 134 4.38 -1.39 -3.47
C LEU A 134 2.85 -1.46 -3.34
N GLY A 135 2.11 -0.55 -3.98
CA GLY A 135 0.65 -0.60 -4.04
C GLY A 135 0.12 -1.86 -4.76
N ILE A 136 0.74 -2.24 -5.88
CA ILE A 136 0.41 -3.50 -6.58
C ILE A 136 0.71 -4.70 -5.68
N ALA A 137 1.88 -4.71 -5.04
CA ALA A 137 2.29 -5.79 -4.16
C ALA A 137 1.31 -5.93 -2.98
N GLU A 138 0.88 -4.83 -2.36
CA GLU A 138 -0.13 -4.84 -1.30
C GLU A 138 -1.46 -5.45 -1.77
N CYS A 139 -2.00 -5.01 -2.92
CA CYS A 139 -3.21 -5.61 -3.50
C CYS A 139 -3.03 -7.10 -3.80
N GLY A 140 -1.88 -7.49 -4.37
CA GLY A 140 -1.55 -8.89 -4.65
C GLY A 140 -1.47 -9.75 -3.39
N LEU A 141 -0.91 -9.23 -2.30
CA LEU A 141 -0.83 -9.90 -1.01
C LEU A 141 -2.23 -10.05 -0.37
N VAL A 142 -3.11 -9.06 -0.51
CA VAL A 142 -4.52 -9.18 -0.10
C VAL A 142 -5.21 -10.30 -0.88
N MET A 143 -5.05 -10.33 -2.22
CA MET A 143 -5.63 -11.38 -3.06
C MET A 143 -5.10 -12.78 -2.71
N LEU A 144 -3.80 -12.88 -2.41
CA LEU A 144 -3.17 -14.12 -1.96
C LEU A 144 -3.73 -14.59 -0.62
N ALA A 145 -3.90 -13.66 0.33
CA ALA A 145 -4.49 -13.95 1.63
C ALA A 145 -5.97 -14.36 1.54
N LEU A 146 -6.72 -13.79 0.59
CA LEU A 146 -8.09 -14.21 0.25
C LEU A 146 -8.14 -15.56 -0.49
N GLY A 147 -7.02 -16.02 -1.04
CA GLY A 147 -6.94 -17.27 -1.79
C GLY A 147 -7.48 -17.18 -3.22
N VAL A 148 -7.52 -15.99 -3.81
CA VAL A 148 -8.05 -15.74 -5.17
C VAL A 148 -7.20 -16.38 -6.26
N LEU A 149 -5.87 -16.43 -6.09
CA LEU A 149 -4.93 -16.95 -7.08
C LEU A 149 -4.86 -18.50 -7.13
N ARG A 150 -5.92 -19.19 -6.71
CA ARG A 150 -5.96 -20.66 -6.69
C ARG A 150 -6.51 -21.18 -8.02
N PRO A 151 -5.81 -22.11 -8.70
CA PRO A 151 -6.38 -22.83 -9.84
C PRO A 151 -7.67 -23.54 -9.40
N HIS A 152 -8.78 -23.26 -10.10
CA HIS A 152 -10.01 -24.01 -9.92
C HIS A 152 -9.74 -25.46 -10.32
N ARG A 153 -9.86 -26.40 -9.38
CA ARG A 153 -9.81 -27.83 -9.72
C ARG A 153 -11.12 -28.17 -10.40
N SER A 154 -11.18 -28.04 -11.72
CA SER A 154 -12.20 -28.68 -12.53
C SER A 154 -11.93 -30.19 -12.52
N GLY A 155 -12.53 -30.89 -11.56
CA GLY A 155 -12.53 -32.34 -11.47
C GLY A 155 -13.96 -32.85 -11.36
N GLU A 156 -14.31 -33.72 -12.29
CA GLU A 156 -15.41 -34.71 -12.22
C GLU A 156 -16.83 -34.17 -12.50
N LEU A 157 -17.17 -34.09 -13.79
CA LEU A 157 -18.56 -34.25 -14.21
C LEU A 157 -18.93 -35.74 -14.03
N PRO A 158 -19.93 -36.08 -13.21
CA PRO A 158 -20.48 -37.43 -13.19
C PRO A 158 -21.18 -37.68 -14.53
N ALA A 159 -20.81 -38.77 -15.21
CA ALA A 159 -21.57 -39.36 -16.30
C ALA A 159 -22.61 -40.34 -15.74
#